data_AF-A0A2I0W2Z7-F1
#
_entry.id   AF-A0A2I0W2Z7-F1
#
_cell.length_a   1.000
_cell.length_b   1.000
_cell.length_c   1.000
_cell.angle_alpha   90.00
_cell.angle_beta   90.00
_cell.angle_gamma   90.00
#
_symmetry.space_group_name_H-M   'P 1'
#
loop_
_entity.id
_entity.type
_entity.pdbx_description
1 polymer ?
#
loop_
_entity_poly.entity_id
_entity_poly.type
_entity_poly.pdbx_seq_one_letter_code
_entity_poly.pdbx_strand_id
1 'polypeptide(L)'
;MDLKEIYNRKSLELRDAGNGKFFKPKAPFTLTLEQRRSVYEWVKSLRVPDGYSSNLSRCIDVRTGRLFGMKSHDYHIFIQCLLPTTFSYVLD
;
A
#
# COMPACT_ATOMS: atom_id res chain seq x y z
N MET A 1 -23.84 6.70 1.52
CA MET A 1 -23.72 5.40 2.21
C MET A 1 -22.50 5.46 3.10
N ASP A 2 -22.70 5.37 4.41
CA ASP A 2 -21.59 5.36 5.36
C ASP A 2 -20.98 3.95 5.45
N LEU A 3 -19.65 3.86 5.60
CA LEU A 3 -18.96 2.57 5.73
C LEU A 3 -19.46 1.76 6.94
N LYS A 4 -19.98 2.44 7.96
CA LYS A 4 -20.61 1.84 9.14
C LYS A 4 -21.85 1.01 8.81
N GLU A 5 -22.64 1.44 7.83
CA GLU A 5 -23.90 0.78 7.46
C GLU A 5 -23.66 -0.50 6.65
N ILE A 6 -22.52 -0.58 5.95
CA ILE A 6 -22.18 -1.68 5.05
C ILE A 6 -21.24 -2.70 5.72
N TYR A 7 -20.38 -2.25 6.63
CA TYR A 7 -19.32 -3.09 7.19
C TYR A 7 -19.29 -3.07 8.72
N ASN A 8 -19.27 -4.25 9.35
CA ASN A 8 -19.11 -4.42 10.80
C ASN A 8 -17.64 -4.22 11.24
N ARG A 9 -17.08 -3.02 11.02
CA ARG A 9 -15.70 -2.66 11.37
C ARG A 9 -15.66 -1.45 12.31
N LYS A 10 -16.15 -1.64 13.54
CA LYS A 10 -16.26 -0.60 14.57
C LYS A 10 -14.97 0.20 14.80
N SER A 11 -13.81 -0.43 14.70
CA SER A 11 -12.50 0.22 14.88
C SER A 11 -12.16 1.24 13.79
N LEU A 12 -12.82 1.21 12.64
CA LEU A 12 -12.58 2.07 11.47
C LEU A 12 -13.70 3.06 11.19
N GLU A 13 -14.74 3.09 12.03
CA GLU A 13 -15.82 4.09 11.95
C GLU A 13 -15.26 5.51 12.10
N LEU A 14 -15.85 6.48 11.40
CA LEU A 14 -15.51 7.89 11.56
C LEU A 14 -15.77 8.33 13.00
N ARG A 15 -14.84 9.10 13.55
CA ARG A 15 -14.92 9.64 14.91
C ARG A 15 -15.04 11.15 14.87
N ASP A 16 -15.89 11.69 15.72
CA ASP A 16 -16.06 13.13 15.89
C ASP A 16 -14.78 13.74 16.52
N ALA A 17 -14.23 14.77 15.87
CA ALA A 17 -13.06 15.52 16.31
C ALA A 17 -13.43 16.90 16.92
N GLY A 18 -14.71 17.19 17.08
CA GLY A 18 -15.26 18.49 17.45
C GLY A 18 -15.45 19.43 16.25
N ASN A 19 -16.23 20.50 16.45
CA ASN A 19 -16.46 21.57 15.48
C ASN A 19 -16.95 21.09 14.10
N GLY A 20 -17.77 20.03 14.07
CA GLY A 20 -18.28 19.43 12.84
C GLY A 20 -17.21 18.71 11.99
N LYS A 21 -16.01 18.49 12.53
CA LYS A 21 -14.95 17.72 11.86
C LYS A 21 -15.01 16.26 12.31
N PHE A 22 -14.82 15.37 11.35
CA PHE A 22 -14.66 13.94 11.58
C PHE A 22 -13.27 13.49 11.17
N PHE A 23 -12.70 12.53 11.90
CA PHE A 23 -11.46 11.86 11.49
C PHE A 23 -11.71 10.38 11.27
N LYS A 24 -11.01 9.84 10.27
CA LYS A 24 -11.00 8.40 9.98
C LYS A 24 -9.85 7.74 10.73
N PRO A 25 -10.13 6.76 11.61
CA PRO A 25 -9.07 5.99 12.24
C PRO A 25 -8.19 5.31 11.19
N LYS A 26 -6.88 5.22 11.46
CA LYS A 26 -5.97 4.46 10.60
C LYS A 26 -6.34 2.99 10.65
N ALA A 27 -6.36 2.35 9.48
CA ALA A 27 -6.59 0.92 9.43
C ALA A 27 -5.39 0.15 9.98
N PRO A 28 -5.58 -1.04 10.59
CA PRO A 28 -4.48 -1.82 11.16
C PRO A 28 -3.44 -2.25 10.11
N PHE A 29 -3.82 -2.27 8.84
CA PHE A 29 -2.95 -2.53 7.70
C PHE A 29 -2.34 -1.25 7.07
N THR A 30 -2.48 -0.08 7.72
CA THR A 30 -1.87 1.15 7.23
C THR A 30 -0.41 1.21 7.66
N LEU A 31 0.50 1.15 6.68
CA LEU A 31 1.93 1.30 6.92
C LEU A 31 2.27 2.70 7.48
N THR A 32 3.22 2.75 8.41
CA THR A 32 3.88 4.01 8.83
C THR A 32 4.70 4.58 7.66
N LEU A 33 5.14 5.83 7.79
CA LEU A 33 5.99 6.44 6.77
C LEU A 33 7.31 5.67 6.59
N GLU A 34 7.90 5.21 7.69
CA GLU A 34 9.14 4.42 7.69
C GLU A 34 8.93 3.05 7.04
N GLN A 35 7.90 2.32 7.45
CA GLN A 35 7.54 1.04 6.83
C GLN A 35 7.30 1.19 5.33
N ARG A 36 6.62 2.26 4.93
CA ARG A 36 6.38 2.56 3.51
C ARG A 36 7.67 2.84 2.75
N ARG A 37 8.62 3.58 3.33
CA ARG A 37 9.95 3.81 2.73
C ARG A 37 10.70 2.50 2.55
N SER A 38 10.71 1.61 3.54
CA SER A 38 11.34 0.30 3.43
C SER A 38 10.73 -0.54 2.30
N VAL A 39 9.40 -0.53 2.14
CA VAL A 39 8.75 -1.19 1.00
C VAL A 39 9.22 -0.59 -0.32
N TYR A 40 9.31 0.73 -0.43
CA TYR A 40 9.75 1.38 -1.66
C TYR A 40 11.22 1.15 -2.00
N GLU A 41 12.09 1.11 -1.01
CA GLU A 41 13.49 0.72 -1.19
C GLU A 41 13.61 -0.72 -1.67
N TRP A 42 12.84 -1.64 -1.08
CA TRP A 42 12.77 -3.02 -1.52
C TRP A 42 12.30 -3.11 -2.98
N VAL A 43 11.18 -2.49 -3.35
CA VAL A 43 10.70 -2.51 -4.75
C VAL A 43 11.70 -1.88 -5.71
N LYS A 44 12.40 -0.81 -5.29
CA LYS A 44 13.43 -0.17 -6.10
C LYS A 44 14.64 -1.08 -6.33
N SER A 45 14.92 -2.00 -5.40
CA SER A 45 15.99 -2.98 -5.49
C SER A 45 15.61 -4.25 -6.29
N LEU A 46 14.32 -4.47 -6.54
CA LEU A 46 13.85 -5.67 -7.24
C LEU A 46 14.43 -5.76 -8.65
N ARG A 47 14.96 -6.94 -8.95
CA ARG A 47 15.33 -7.35 -10.30
C ARG A 47 14.46 -8.53 -10.67
N VAL A 48 13.68 -8.37 -11.73
CA VAL A 48 12.80 -9.42 -12.25
C VAL A 48 13.34 -9.92 -13.59
N PRO A 49 13.02 -11.15 -14.00
CA PRO A 49 13.35 -11.66 -15.33
C PRO A 49 12.75 -10.78 -16.43
N ASP A 50 13.39 -10.80 -17.61
CA ASP A 50 12.84 -10.10 -18.77
C ASP A 50 11.46 -10.65 -19.14
N GLY A 51 10.55 -9.75 -19.53
CA GLY A 51 9.14 -10.09 -19.78
C GLY A 51 8.26 -10.31 -18.54
N TYR A 52 8.81 -10.31 -17.32
CA TYR A 52 8.02 -10.47 -16.10
C TYR A 52 7.28 -9.18 -15.70
N SER A 53 7.99 -8.05 -15.67
CA SER A 53 7.39 -6.72 -15.52
C SER A 53 8.31 -5.68 -16.14
N SER A 54 7.80 -4.47 -16.33
CA SER A 54 8.66 -3.30 -16.57
C SER A 54 9.56 -3.06 -15.35
N ASN A 55 10.61 -2.26 -15.52
CA ASN A 55 11.47 -1.85 -14.42
C ASN A 55 10.70 -0.98 -13.39
N LEU A 56 10.27 -1.63 -12.30
CA LEU A 56 9.50 -1.02 -11.20
C LEU A 56 10.29 0.08 -10.47
N SER A 57 11.62 0.07 -10.53
CA SER A 57 12.45 1.09 -9.89
C SER A 57 12.17 2.50 -10.41
N ARG A 58 11.70 2.61 -11.66
CA ARG A 58 11.34 3.88 -12.31
C ARG A 58 10.02 4.46 -11.80
N CYS A 59 9.21 3.62 -11.14
CA CYS A 59 7.90 4.01 -10.66
C CYS A 59 7.93 4.54 -9.22
N ILE A 60 9.11 4.63 -8.59
CA ILE A 60 9.25 4.91 -7.17
C ILE A 60 10.06 6.17 -6.89
N ASP A 61 9.48 7.05 -6.08
CA ASP A 61 10.19 8.11 -5.39
C ASP A 61 10.24 7.81 -3.89
N VAL A 62 11.39 7.30 -3.43
CA VAL A 62 11.63 6.96 -2.03
C VAL A 62 11.60 8.20 -1.12
N ARG A 63 12.04 9.37 -1.63
CA ARG A 63 12.10 10.62 -0.85
C ARG A 63 10.71 11.11 -0.53
N THR A 64 9.82 11.15 -1.53
CA THR A 64 8.43 11.57 -1.34
C THR A 64 7.52 10.44 -0.86
N GLY A 65 8.00 9.20 -0.89
CA GLY A 65 7.21 8.03 -0.54
C GLY A 65 6.03 7.84 -1.48
N ARG A 66 6.27 7.90 -2.79
CA ARG A 66 5.24 7.78 -3.83
C ARG A 66 5.58 6.70 -4.85
N LEU A 67 4.53 6.00 -5.26
CA LEU A 67 4.50 5.07 -6.39
C LEU A 67 3.69 5.72 -7.51
N PHE A 68 4.24 5.80 -8.72
CA PHE A 68 3.63 6.49 -9.86
C PHE A 68 4.04 5.85 -11.19
N GLY A 69 3.21 6.02 -12.22
CA GLY A 69 3.58 5.64 -13.59
C GLY A 69 3.67 4.13 -13.86
N MET A 70 3.21 3.27 -12.95
CA MET A 70 3.07 1.84 -13.21
C MET A 70 1.98 1.57 -14.24
N LYS A 71 2.27 0.70 -15.20
CA LYS A 71 1.27 0.20 -16.15
C LYS A 71 0.37 -0.83 -15.46
N SER A 72 -0.82 -1.09 -16.02
CA SER A 72 -1.76 -2.07 -15.47
C SER A 72 -1.15 -3.46 -15.28
N HIS A 73 -0.29 -3.90 -16.22
CA HIS A 73 0.46 -5.15 -16.08
C HIS A 73 1.35 -5.15 -14.83
N ASP A 74 2.14 -4.09 -14.64
CA ASP A 74 3.07 -3.98 -13.52
C ASP A 74 2.31 -3.93 -12.19
N TYR A 75 1.16 -3.25 -12.17
CA TYR A 75 0.26 -3.25 -11.01
C TYR A 75 -0.27 -4.64 -10.68
N HIS A 76 -0.70 -5.39 -11.69
CA HIS A 76 -1.16 -6.77 -11.49
C HIS A 76 -0.05 -7.63 -10.90
N ILE A 77 1.16 -7.58 -11.47
CA ILE A 77 2.32 -8.32 -10.94
C ILE A 77 2.64 -7.89 -9.50
N PHE A 78 2.59 -6.60 -9.22
CA PHE A 78 2.85 -6.09 -7.88
C PHE A 78 1.85 -6.61 -6.84
N ILE A 79 0.55 -6.54 -7.14
CA ILE A 79 -0.50 -6.92 -6.18
C ILE A 79 -0.69 -8.43 -6.09
N GLN A 80 -0.62 -9.15 -7.21
CA GLN A 80 -0.95 -10.57 -7.29
C GLN A 80 0.25 -11.47 -6.99
N CYS A 81 1.46 -11.02 -7.28
CA CYS A 81 2.67 -11.84 -7.14
C CYS A 81 3.61 -11.28 -6.07
N LEU A 82 3.98 -10.01 -6.17
CA LEU A 82 5.01 -9.45 -5.27
C LEU A 82 4.48 -9.24 -3.85
N LEU A 83 3.31 -8.62 -3.66
CA LEU A 83 2.73 -8.42 -2.32
C LEU A 83 2.52 -9.75 -1.58
N PRO A 84 1.83 -10.76 -2.15
CA PRO A 84 1.53 -11.98 -1.41
C PRO A 84 2.80 -12.76 -1.10
N THR A 85 3.72 -12.91 -2.06
CA THR A 85 4.99 -13.61 -1.82
C THR A 85 5.82 -12.91 -0.76
N THR A 86 5.93 -11.59 -0.76
CA THR A 86 6.83 -10.89 0.17
C THR A 86 6.27 -10.82 1.58
N PHE A 87 4.95 -10.63 1.72
CA PHE A 87 4.30 -10.55 3.03
C PHE A 87 3.94 -11.91 3.63
N SER A 88 3.82 -12.97 2.82
CA SER A 88 3.69 -14.33 3.38
C SER A 88 4.95 -14.78 4.11
N TYR A 89 6.15 -14.37 3.68
CA TYR A 89 7.40 -14.64 4.41
C TYR A 89 7.60 -13.80 5.69
N VAL A 90 6.81 -12.74 5.90
CA VAL A 90 6.95 -11.81 7.05
C VAL A 90 5.89 -12.06 8.14
N LEU A 91 4.86 -12.85 7.83
CA LEU A 91 3.74 -13.15 8.72
C LEU A 91 3.76 -14.59 9.28
N ASP A 92 4.87 -15.31 9.13
CA ASP A 92 5.20 -16.56 9.84
C ASP A 92 6.13 -16.27 11.04
#